data_AF-N1S6S2-F1
#
_entry.id   AF-N1S6S2-F1
#
_cell.length_a   1.000
_cell.length_b   1.000
_cell.length_c   1.000
_cell.angle_alpha   90.00
_cell.angle_beta   90.00
_cell.angle_gamma   90.00
#
_symmetry.space_group_name_H-M   'P 1'
#
loop_
_entity.id
_entity.type
_entity.pdbx_description
1 polymer ?
#
loop_
_entity_poly.entity_id
_entity_poly.type
_entity_poly.pdbx_seq_one_letter_code
_entity_poly.pdbx_strand_id
1 'polypeptide(L)'
;MVVIKRFRTVWGVESGKDFENWIPWFPDLKKQGFAGVEVDITDRDVDNLQQLRKILDDVGLEATVLLHTAWAGYVGGRPRDLTPDVHLDIYCQNLERAKILKPVKINAQSGGDYWSLDESVYFYQKTLGIDKELGLTGLVSHETHRNRSLFTPYAAKYILPKVPELRVTADISHWVVVCERLLDLGEEDREILDLLIPRVTHIHARIGTTQSSQCAEPEDPVFKEEREFFERLWLRIVKARSKDSDLITFVPEYGPYPYHPYGSVRTHGQVADSEGARLQKLFEDSLKE
;
A
#
# COMPACT_ATOMS: atom_id res chain seq x y z
N MET A 1 -8.87 11.56 -19.20
CA MET A 1 -8.87 10.12 -19.58
C MET A 1 -8.11 9.45 -18.45
N VAL A 2 -8.75 8.54 -17.74
CA VAL A 2 -8.18 7.95 -16.53
C VAL A 2 -7.06 6.99 -16.90
N VAL A 3 -5.90 7.17 -16.27
CA VAL A 3 -4.70 6.34 -16.44
C VAL A 3 -4.53 5.48 -15.20
N ILE A 4 -4.34 4.17 -15.41
CA ILE A 4 -4.01 3.22 -14.35
C ILE A 4 -2.53 2.89 -14.44
N LYS A 5 -1.76 3.19 -13.38
CA LYS A 5 -0.34 2.86 -13.29
C LYS A 5 -0.09 1.76 -12.27
N ARG A 6 0.51 0.67 -12.74
CA ARG A 6 0.98 -0.43 -11.91
C ARG A 6 2.43 -0.23 -11.48
N PHE A 7 2.69 -0.44 -10.20
CA PHE A 7 4.03 -0.39 -9.61
C PHE A 7 4.42 -1.75 -9.05
N ARG A 8 5.70 -2.12 -9.14
CA ARG A 8 6.20 -3.35 -8.54
C ARG A 8 6.90 -3.04 -7.22
N THR A 9 6.42 -3.60 -6.10
CA THR A 9 7.18 -3.48 -4.85
C THR A 9 8.53 -4.19 -4.96
N VAL A 10 9.57 -3.54 -4.45
CA VAL A 10 10.91 -4.12 -4.32
C VAL A 10 11.04 -5.00 -3.07
N TRP A 11 9.98 -5.08 -2.24
CA TRP A 11 9.99 -5.89 -1.03
C TRP A 11 10.20 -7.38 -1.34
N GLY A 12 11.17 -7.98 -0.63
CA GLY A 12 11.61 -9.36 -0.86
C GLY A 12 12.64 -9.52 -2.00
N VAL A 13 13.09 -8.42 -2.61
CA VAL A 13 14.18 -8.42 -3.59
C VAL A 13 15.33 -7.58 -3.05
N GLU A 14 16.42 -8.22 -2.65
CA GLU A 14 17.61 -7.52 -2.14
C GLU A 14 18.20 -6.60 -3.22
N SER A 15 18.48 -5.34 -2.89
CA SER A 15 19.10 -4.41 -3.84
C SER A 15 20.52 -4.80 -4.22
N GLY A 16 21.21 -5.55 -3.34
CA GLY A 16 22.65 -5.75 -3.42
C GLY A 16 23.42 -4.44 -3.15
N LYS A 17 24.74 -4.50 -3.21
CA LYS A 17 25.58 -3.32 -3.05
C LYS A 17 25.38 -2.38 -4.23
N ASP A 18 25.22 -1.07 -3.97
CA ASP A 18 25.07 -0.04 -5.00
C ASP A 18 23.97 -0.38 -6.05
N PHE A 19 22.92 -1.08 -5.62
CA PHE A 19 21.78 -1.53 -6.44
C PHE A 19 22.11 -2.56 -7.54
N GLU A 20 23.22 -3.31 -7.43
CA GLU A 20 23.68 -4.27 -8.44
C GLU A 20 22.63 -5.31 -8.86
N ASN A 21 21.69 -5.68 -7.97
CA ASN A 21 20.61 -6.64 -8.29
C ASN A 21 19.39 -5.96 -8.91
N TRP A 22 19.11 -4.71 -8.56
CA TRP A 22 17.94 -3.97 -9.04
C TRP A 22 18.17 -3.35 -10.42
N ILE A 23 19.37 -2.84 -10.68
CA ILE A 23 19.75 -2.23 -11.97
C ILE A 23 19.43 -3.15 -13.17
N PRO A 24 19.82 -4.44 -13.19
CA PRO A 24 19.47 -5.32 -14.31
C PRO A 24 17.99 -5.73 -14.33
N TRP A 25 17.29 -5.72 -13.19
CA TRP A 25 15.89 -6.11 -13.07
C TRP A 25 14.91 -5.04 -13.57
N PHE A 26 15.21 -3.77 -13.32
CA PHE A 26 14.34 -2.64 -13.66
C PHE A 26 13.96 -2.54 -15.14
N PRO A 27 14.88 -2.73 -16.12
CA PRO A 27 14.51 -2.81 -17.53
C PRO A 27 13.50 -3.90 -17.84
N ASP A 28 13.58 -5.04 -17.16
CA ASP A 28 12.62 -6.14 -17.36
C ASP A 28 11.24 -5.79 -16.79
N LEU A 29 11.17 -5.10 -15.65
CA LEU A 29 9.90 -4.57 -15.14
C LEU A 29 9.26 -3.58 -16.13
N LYS A 30 10.06 -2.72 -16.76
CA LYS A 30 9.57 -1.79 -17.78
C LYS A 30 8.97 -2.54 -18.97
N LYS A 31 9.64 -3.58 -19.47
CA LYS A 31 9.14 -4.44 -20.56
C LYS A 31 7.85 -5.16 -20.19
N GLN A 32 7.68 -5.54 -18.92
CA GLN A 32 6.45 -6.15 -18.41
C GLN A 32 5.29 -5.16 -18.26
N GLY A 33 5.51 -3.86 -18.49
CA GLY A 33 4.48 -2.82 -18.43
C GLY A 33 4.31 -2.17 -17.06
N PHE A 34 5.25 -2.37 -16.12
CA PHE A 34 5.24 -1.58 -14.89
C PHE A 34 5.60 -0.12 -15.17
N ALA A 35 4.83 0.81 -14.59
CA ALA A 35 5.11 2.24 -14.66
C ALA A 35 6.31 2.63 -13.78
N GLY A 36 6.52 1.88 -12.69
CA GLY A 36 7.52 2.17 -11.69
C GLY A 36 7.68 1.07 -10.65
N VAL A 37 8.40 1.39 -9.59
CA VAL A 37 8.58 0.53 -8.41
C VAL A 37 8.05 1.19 -7.15
N GLU A 38 7.58 0.38 -6.21
CA GLU A 38 7.35 0.84 -4.84
C GLU A 38 8.59 0.54 -4.00
N VAL A 39 9.10 1.57 -3.32
CA VAL A 39 10.34 1.50 -2.54
C VAL A 39 10.06 1.81 -1.08
N ASP A 40 10.35 0.86 -0.19
CA ASP A 40 10.52 1.14 1.23
C ASP A 40 11.86 1.88 1.45
N ILE A 41 11.79 3.04 2.08
CA ILE A 41 12.95 3.92 2.31
C ILE A 41 13.57 3.76 3.70
N THR A 42 13.06 2.83 4.51
CA THR A 42 13.46 2.64 5.91
C THR A 42 14.98 2.54 6.09
N ASP A 43 15.64 1.75 5.26
CA ASP A 43 17.05 1.39 5.36
C ASP A 43 17.97 2.18 4.40
N ARG A 44 17.48 3.28 3.82
CA ARG A 44 18.17 3.99 2.72
C ARG A 44 18.56 5.40 3.09
N ASP A 45 19.85 5.68 3.21
CA ASP A 45 20.31 7.06 3.42
C ASP A 45 20.05 7.98 2.22
N VAL A 46 20.33 9.28 2.40
CA VAL A 46 20.09 10.31 1.37
C VAL A 46 20.86 10.01 0.08
N ASP A 47 22.11 9.55 0.19
CA ASP A 47 22.96 9.26 -0.97
C ASP A 47 22.41 8.07 -1.76
N ASN A 48 21.98 7.01 -1.06
CA ASN A 48 21.31 5.85 -1.63
C ASN A 48 20.02 6.26 -2.36
N LEU A 49 19.20 7.13 -1.77
CA LEU A 49 17.95 7.61 -2.38
C LEU A 49 18.22 8.47 -3.64
N GLN A 50 19.26 9.31 -3.62
CA GLN A 50 19.65 10.10 -4.78
C GLN A 50 20.18 9.23 -5.91
N GLN A 51 20.99 8.22 -5.59
CA GLN A 51 21.47 7.23 -6.57
C GLN A 51 20.29 6.45 -7.16
N LEU A 52 19.37 5.97 -6.32
CA LEU A 52 18.18 5.27 -6.79
C LEU A 52 17.32 6.13 -7.71
N ARG A 53 17.11 7.42 -7.39
CA ARG A 53 16.37 8.33 -8.27
C ARG A 53 17.02 8.43 -9.66
N LYS A 54 18.35 8.52 -9.73
CA LYS A 54 19.09 8.53 -11.01
C LYS A 54 18.89 7.24 -11.79
N ILE A 55 19.02 6.08 -11.13
CA ILE A 55 18.80 4.77 -11.76
C ILE A 55 17.37 4.66 -12.32
N LEU A 56 16.37 5.12 -11.57
CA LEU A 56 14.98 5.12 -12.03
C LEU A 56 14.78 6.08 -13.22
N ASP A 57 15.42 7.25 -13.21
CA ASP A 57 15.39 8.19 -14.34
C ASP A 57 16.02 7.58 -15.61
N ASP A 58 17.17 6.91 -15.49
CA ASP A 58 17.88 6.28 -16.61
C ASP A 58 17.06 5.17 -17.29
N VAL A 59 16.27 4.42 -16.52
CA VAL A 59 15.37 3.36 -17.04
C VAL A 59 14.00 3.92 -17.45
N GLY A 60 13.65 5.13 -17.00
CA GLY A 60 12.33 5.73 -17.20
C GLY A 60 11.24 5.09 -16.33
N LEU A 61 11.56 4.71 -15.10
CA LEU A 61 10.63 4.22 -14.08
C LEU A 61 10.25 5.32 -13.09
N GLU A 62 8.98 5.31 -12.69
CA GLU A 62 8.46 6.14 -11.61
C GLU A 62 8.66 5.47 -10.24
N ALA A 63 8.40 6.19 -9.16
CA ALA A 63 8.44 5.65 -7.80
C ALA A 63 7.12 5.89 -7.07
N THR A 64 6.63 4.87 -6.36
CA THR A 64 5.86 5.08 -5.13
C THR A 64 6.78 4.82 -3.94
N VAL A 65 6.52 5.47 -2.82
CA VAL A 65 7.34 5.34 -1.61
C VAL A 65 6.52 4.78 -0.49
N LEU A 66 7.03 3.71 0.14
CA LEU A 66 6.53 3.20 1.40
C LEU A 66 7.38 3.78 2.54
N LEU A 67 6.72 4.26 3.60
CA LEU A 67 7.40 4.69 4.82
C LEU A 67 6.68 4.16 6.07
N HIS A 68 7.44 4.12 7.16
CA HIS A 68 6.95 3.78 8.49
C HIS A 68 7.02 5.00 9.41
N THR A 69 6.02 5.14 10.28
CA THR A 69 6.03 6.21 11.31
C THR A 69 6.63 5.76 12.64
N ALA A 70 6.79 4.44 12.85
CA ALA A 70 7.61 3.84 13.90
C ALA A 70 7.74 2.33 13.68
N TRP A 71 8.63 1.67 14.43
CA TRP A 71 8.84 0.21 14.41
C TRP A 71 8.93 -0.33 12.98
N ALA A 72 9.86 0.25 12.21
CA ALA A 72 9.98 0.00 10.79
C ALA A 72 10.36 -1.45 10.51
N GLY A 73 9.72 -2.06 9.51
CA GLY A 73 9.88 -3.47 9.17
C GLY A 73 9.40 -4.47 10.24
N TYR A 74 8.83 -4.01 11.36
CA TYR A 74 8.36 -4.86 12.47
C TYR A 74 9.44 -5.78 13.04
N VAL A 75 10.71 -5.38 12.93
CA VAL A 75 11.86 -6.17 13.35
C VAL A 75 12.12 -5.96 14.85
N GLY A 76 12.36 -7.06 15.56
CA GLY A 76 12.62 -7.04 17.00
C GLY A 76 11.39 -6.69 17.83
N GLY A 77 11.60 -6.55 19.15
CA GLY A 77 10.53 -6.13 20.06
C GLY A 77 10.09 -4.69 19.77
N ARG A 78 8.77 -4.44 19.77
CA ARG A 78 8.22 -3.09 19.62
C ARG A 78 8.78 -2.17 20.71
N PRO A 79 9.40 -1.03 20.34
CA PRO A 79 9.86 -0.04 21.33
C PRO A 79 8.72 0.45 22.23
N ARG A 80 9.04 0.82 23.47
CA ARG A 80 8.08 1.48 24.38
C ARG A 80 7.95 2.96 24.03
N ASP A 81 6.90 3.57 24.57
CA ASP A 81 6.69 5.03 24.58
C ASP A 81 6.64 5.69 23.19
N LEU A 82 6.18 4.91 22.20
CA LEU A 82 5.88 5.38 20.86
C LEU A 82 4.53 6.13 20.87
N THR A 83 4.56 7.39 21.29
CA THR A 83 3.37 8.26 21.33
C THR A 83 3.01 8.79 19.93
N PRO A 84 1.81 9.35 19.74
CA PRO A 84 1.46 10.05 18.50
C PRO A 84 2.49 11.09 18.05
N ASP A 85 3.00 11.91 18.98
CA ASP A 85 3.98 12.96 18.64
C ASP A 85 5.32 12.36 18.18
N VAL A 86 5.79 11.26 18.80
CA VAL A 86 6.99 10.54 18.33
C VAL A 86 6.81 10.02 16.90
N HIS A 87 5.63 9.47 16.59
CA HIS A 87 5.33 9.03 15.24
C HIS A 87 5.25 10.19 14.24
N LEU A 88 4.74 11.36 14.65
CA LEU A 88 4.66 12.56 13.81
C LEU A 88 6.04 13.11 13.46
N ASP A 89 6.98 13.11 14.42
CA ASP A 89 8.36 13.52 14.18
C ASP A 89 9.05 12.61 13.13
N ILE A 90 8.91 11.30 13.29
CA ILE A 90 9.46 10.31 12.35
C ILE A 90 8.78 10.45 10.98
N TYR A 91 7.46 10.65 10.95
CA TYR A 91 6.70 10.86 9.72
C TYR A 91 7.21 12.07 8.94
N CYS A 92 7.39 13.22 9.60
CA CYS A 92 7.93 14.44 8.98
C CYS A 92 9.33 14.21 8.37
N GLN A 93 10.24 13.59 9.15
CA GLN A 93 11.60 13.29 8.68
C GLN A 93 11.60 12.34 7.47
N ASN A 94 10.75 11.31 7.49
CA ASN A 94 10.65 10.34 6.40
C ASN A 94 10.00 10.94 5.15
N LEU A 95 9.05 11.87 5.28
CA LEU A 95 8.47 12.58 4.13
C LEU A 95 9.50 13.46 3.41
N GLU A 96 10.36 14.16 4.15
CA GLU A 96 11.43 14.96 3.53
C GLU A 96 12.42 14.08 2.75
N ARG A 97 12.76 12.90 3.29
CA ARG A 97 13.57 11.91 2.58
C ARG A 97 12.84 11.34 1.37
N ALA A 98 11.55 11.02 1.49
CA ALA A 98 10.74 10.48 0.40
C ALA A 98 10.71 11.39 -0.83
N LYS A 99 10.74 12.71 -0.65
CA LYS A 99 10.75 13.70 -1.75
C LYS A 99 11.95 13.54 -2.69
N ILE A 100 13.06 12.98 -2.24
CA ILE A 100 14.25 12.68 -3.07
C ILE A 100 13.87 11.78 -4.25
N LEU A 101 12.98 10.81 -4.03
CA LEU A 101 12.54 9.87 -5.07
C LEU A 101 11.48 10.45 -6.02
N LYS A 102 11.00 11.67 -5.79
CA LYS A 102 9.91 12.33 -6.55
C LYS A 102 8.69 11.40 -6.71
N PRO A 103 8.08 10.98 -5.60
CA PRO A 103 7.07 9.92 -5.63
C PRO A 103 5.79 10.36 -6.35
N VAL A 104 5.17 9.43 -7.06
CA VAL A 104 3.82 9.55 -7.62
C VAL A 104 2.76 9.39 -6.54
N LYS A 105 3.05 8.55 -5.54
CA LYS A 105 2.30 8.36 -4.32
C LYS A 105 3.22 7.98 -3.17
N ILE A 106 2.83 8.37 -1.96
CA ILE A 106 3.47 7.96 -0.73
C ILE A 106 2.47 7.13 0.07
N ASN A 107 2.84 5.90 0.38
CA ASN A 107 2.13 5.02 1.27
C ASN A 107 2.77 5.05 2.67
N ALA A 108 1.99 5.37 3.70
CA ALA A 108 2.44 5.48 5.07
C ALA A 108 1.85 4.38 5.95
N GLN A 109 2.68 3.44 6.38
CA GLN A 109 2.36 2.51 7.45
C GLN A 109 2.46 3.25 8.78
N SER A 110 1.30 3.75 9.23
CA SER A 110 1.23 4.88 10.14
C SER A 110 0.35 4.69 11.37
N GLY A 111 0.73 5.36 12.45
CA GLY A 111 0.09 5.20 13.74
C GLY A 111 0.39 3.87 14.44
N GLY A 112 -0.31 3.62 15.54
CA GLY A 112 -0.15 2.45 16.40
C GLY A 112 -1.48 1.81 16.77
N ASP A 113 -1.56 0.48 16.70
CA ASP A 113 -2.74 -0.31 17.09
C ASP A 113 -2.98 -0.40 18.61
N TYR A 114 -2.04 0.11 19.40
CA TYR A 114 -2.03 0.14 20.85
C TYR A 114 -2.48 1.50 21.42
N TRP A 115 -2.79 2.46 20.55
CA TRP A 115 -3.34 3.75 20.94
C TRP A 115 -4.85 3.66 21.12
N SER A 116 -5.41 4.59 21.88
CA SER A 116 -6.83 4.89 21.80
C SER A 116 -7.21 5.39 20.40
N LEU A 117 -8.50 5.26 20.06
CA LEU A 117 -9.00 5.76 18.78
C LEU A 117 -8.91 7.30 18.69
N ASP A 118 -9.01 8.01 19.81
CA ASP A 118 -8.88 9.47 19.84
C ASP A 118 -7.42 9.93 19.64
N GLU A 119 -6.44 9.20 20.18
CA GLU A 119 -5.02 9.43 19.86
C GLU A 119 -4.74 9.19 18.37
N SER A 120 -5.37 8.18 17.76
CA SER A 120 -5.27 7.93 16.32
C SER A 120 -5.90 9.07 15.50
N VAL A 121 -7.05 9.60 15.93
CA VAL A 121 -7.67 10.78 15.30
C VAL A 121 -6.77 12.00 15.41
N TYR A 122 -6.22 12.27 16.60
CA TYR A 122 -5.26 13.35 16.83
C TYR A 122 -4.07 13.22 15.88
N PHE A 123 -3.46 12.03 15.83
CA PHE A 123 -2.34 11.74 14.94
C PHE A 123 -2.66 12.08 13.48
N TYR A 124 -3.76 11.54 12.94
CA TYR A 124 -4.13 11.76 11.54
C TYR A 124 -4.55 13.21 11.23
N GLN A 125 -5.11 13.95 12.19
CA GLN A 125 -5.36 15.38 12.01
C GLN A 125 -4.06 16.18 11.89
N LYS A 126 -3.01 15.77 12.61
CA LYS A 126 -1.69 16.41 12.55
C LYS A 126 -0.92 16.06 11.28
N THR A 127 -1.04 14.84 10.75
CA THR A 127 -0.38 14.46 9.50
C THR A 127 -0.83 15.35 8.33
N LEU A 128 -2.10 15.74 8.28
CA LEU A 128 -2.60 16.68 7.26
C LEU A 128 -1.91 18.05 7.28
N GLY A 129 -1.56 18.54 8.48
CA GLY A 129 -0.80 19.78 8.65
C GLY A 129 0.62 19.64 8.10
N ILE A 130 1.30 18.55 8.46
CA ILE A 130 2.65 18.21 7.98
C ILE A 130 2.66 18.07 6.45
N ASP A 131 1.70 17.34 5.88
CA ASP A 131 1.56 17.19 4.43
C ASP A 131 1.44 18.53 3.73
N LYS A 132 0.66 19.45 4.29
CA LYS A 132 0.50 20.80 3.74
C LYS A 132 1.79 21.62 3.83
N GLU A 133 2.46 21.60 4.98
CA GLU A 133 3.72 22.33 5.20
C GLU A 133 4.83 21.83 4.25
N LEU A 134 4.88 20.53 3.99
CA LEU A 134 5.87 19.91 3.10
C LEU A 134 5.50 19.97 1.62
N GLY A 135 4.32 20.48 1.26
CA GLY A 135 3.82 20.56 -0.11
C GLY A 135 3.39 19.21 -0.69
N LEU A 136 2.98 18.26 0.16
CA LEU A 136 2.60 16.89 -0.18
C LEU A 136 1.09 16.61 -0.03
N THR A 137 0.26 17.64 0.16
CA THR A 137 -1.21 17.51 0.25
C THR A 137 -1.75 16.69 -0.92
N GLY A 138 -2.39 15.57 -0.60
CA GLY A 138 -2.98 14.66 -1.60
C GLY A 138 -2.05 13.61 -2.19
N LEU A 139 -0.75 13.68 -1.90
CA LEU A 139 0.23 12.70 -2.33
C LEU A 139 0.35 11.53 -1.35
N VAL A 140 0.20 11.80 -0.05
CA VAL A 140 0.29 10.79 1.01
C VAL A 140 -1.02 10.06 1.22
N SER A 141 -0.95 8.77 1.52
CA SER A 141 -2.05 7.90 1.88
C SER A 141 -1.62 6.96 3.00
N HIS A 142 -2.51 6.70 3.95
CA HIS A 142 -2.22 5.88 5.13
C HIS A 142 -2.78 4.47 4.93
N GLU A 143 -1.95 3.45 5.14
CA GLU A 143 -2.31 2.07 4.81
C GLU A 143 -3.25 1.43 5.84
N THR A 144 -4.22 0.66 5.37
CA THR A 144 -4.95 -0.31 6.21
C THR A 144 -4.04 -1.50 6.55
N HIS A 145 -3.19 -1.37 7.57
CA HIS A 145 -2.15 -2.36 7.88
C HIS A 145 -2.22 -2.84 9.33
N ARG A 146 -1.88 -4.11 9.60
CA ARG A 146 -1.71 -4.61 10.98
C ARG A 146 -0.64 -3.83 11.75
N ASN A 147 -0.71 -3.76 13.07
CA ASN A 147 0.18 -2.94 13.92
C ASN A 147 0.02 -1.41 13.77
N ARG A 148 -0.92 -0.94 12.94
CA ARG A 148 -1.15 0.48 12.63
C ARG A 148 -2.55 0.91 13.05
N SER A 149 -2.80 2.22 13.14
CA SER A 149 -4.09 2.72 13.66
C SER A 149 -5.31 2.32 12.80
N LEU A 150 -5.11 2.02 11.52
CA LEU A 150 -6.16 1.55 10.60
C LEU A 150 -6.18 0.01 10.46
N PHE A 151 -5.70 -0.76 11.44
CA PHE A 151 -5.62 -2.22 11.31
C PHE A 151 -6.95 -2.97 11.30
N THR A 152 -8.05 -2.35 11.73
CA THR A 152 -9.39 -2.96 11.70
C THR A 152 -10.40 -2.10 10.95
N PRO A 153 -11.43 -2.71 10.34
CA PRO A 153 -12.54 -1.96 9.74
C PRO A 153 -13.27 -1.08 10.78
N TYR A 154 -13.34 -1.51 12.04
CA TYR A 154 -14.03 -0.78 13.11
C TYR A 154 -13.27 0.48 13.56
N ALA A 155 -11.93 0.41 13.62
CA ALA A 155 -11.10 1.59 13.86
C ALA A 155 -11.30 2.61 12.73
N ALA A 156 -11.32 2.16 11.47
CA ALA A 156 -11.61 3.01 10.33
C ALA A 156 -13.02 3.64 10.40
N LYS A 157 -14.05 2.87 10.80
CA LYS A 157 -15.42 3.38 11.02
C LYS A 157 -15.45 4.56 12.01
N TYR A 158 -14.59 4.54 13.03
CA TYR A 158 -14.50 5.62 14.02
C TYR A 158 -13.68 6.82 13.53
N ILE A 159 -12.54 6.57 12.87
CA ILE A 159 -11.52 7.57 12.52
C ILE A 159 -11.92 8.37 11.28
N LEU A 160 -12.32 7.70 10.20
CA LEU A 160 -12.55 8.33 8.89
C LEU A 160 -13.62 9.44 8.89
N PRO A 161 -14.71 9.37 9.68
CA PRO A 161 -15.66 10.49 9.78
C PRO A 161 -15.09 11.69 10.55
N LYS A 162 -14.14 11.49 11.46
CA LYS A 162 -13.50 12.55 12.26
C LYS A 162 -12.30 13.18 11.54
N VAL A 163 -11.77 12.51 10.53
CA VAL A 163 -10.68 12.99 9.68
C VAL A 163 -11.10 12.85 8.20
N PRO A 164 -12.08 13.65 7.73
CA PRO A 164 -12.70 13.46 6.43
C PRO A 164 -11.73 13.60 5.24
N GLU A 165 -10.64 14.34 5.41
CA GLU A 165 -9.58 14.55 4.40
C GLU A 165 -8.56 13.40 4.35
N LEU A 166 -8.64 12.43 5.26
CA LEU A 166 -7.70 11.31 5.34
C LEU A 166 -7.78 10.45 4.08
N ARG A 167 -6.64 10.29 3.41
CA ARG A 167 -6.48 9.43 2.23
C ARG A 167 -5.91 8.10 2.64
N VAL A 168 -6.38 7.04 1.99
CA VAL A 168 -6.06 5.66 2.38
C VAL A 168 -5.36 4.92 1.24
N THR A 169 -4.35 4.13 1.60
CA THR A 169 -3.86 3.02 0.78
C THR A 169 -4.64 1.79 1.20
N ALA A 170 -5.45 1.25 0.30
CA ALA A 170 -6.28 0.09 0.62
C ALA A 170 -5.48 -1.20 0.44
N ASP A 171 -5.12 -1.82 1.56
CA ASP A 171 -4.68 -3.20 1.65
C ASP A 171 -5.67 -3.98 2.53
N ILE A 172 -6.73 -4.48 1.90
CA ILE A 172 -7.88 -5.05 2.63
C ILE A 172 -7.61 -6.48 3.09
N SER A 173 -6.51 -7.08 2.61
CA SER A 173 -6.06 -8.40 3.07
C SER A 173 -5.80 -8.44 4.58
N HIS A 174 -5.34 -7.34 5.17
CA HIS A 174 -5.16 -7.24 6.63
C HIS A 174 -6.48 -7.34 7.37
N TRP A 175 -7.51 -6.62 6.91
CA TRP A 175 -8.81 -6.63 7.57
C TRP A 175 -9.52 -7.98 7.45
N VAL A 176 -9.43 -8.63 6.29
CA VAL A 176 -10.02 -9.96 6.08
C VAL A 176 -9.46 -10.98 7.08
N VAL A 177 -8.14 -10.97 7.30
CA VAL A 177 -7.49 -11.83 8.29
C VAL A 177 -7.88 -11.46 9.71
N VAL A 178 -7.84 -10.18 10.06
CA VAL A 178 -8.15 -9.72 11.42
C VAL A 178 -9.60 -10.04 11.80
N CYS A 179 -10.53 -10.00 10.84
CA CYS A 179 -11.93 -10.31 11.07
C CYS A 179 -12.29 -11.78 10.85
N GLU A 180 -11.35 -12.61 10.37
CA GLU A 180 -11.56 -14.01 10.00
C GLU A 180 -12.73 -14.23 9.02
N ARG A 181 -13.00 -13.25 8.14
CA ARG A 181 -14.11 -13.28 7.17
C ARG A 181 -13.91 -12.28 6.04
N LEU A 182 -14.58 -12.53 4.92
CA LEU A 182 -14.74 -11.53 3.87
C LEU A 182 -15.68 -10.41 4.34
N LEU A 183 -15.40 -9.17 3.94
CA LEU A 183 -16.11 -7.98 4.41
C LEU A 183 -17.26 -7.60 3.47
N ASP A 184 -18.08 -8.57 3.08
CA ASP A 184 -19.28 -8.34 2.27
C ASP A 184 -20.50 -9.16 2.72
N LEU A 185 -20.38 -9.82 3.88
CA LEU A 185 -21.41 -10.70 4.44
C LEU A 185 -22.52 -9.91 5.14
N GLY A 186 -22.16 -8.93 5.97
CA GLY A 186 -23.10 -8.09 6.74
C GLY A 186 -23.39 -6.73 6.10
N GLU A 187 -24.43 -6.05 6.58
CA GLU A 187 -24.71 -4.65 6.21
C GLU A 187 -23.64 -3.72 6.77
N GLU A 188 -23.18 -3.98 7.99
CA GLU A 188 -22.15 -3.22 8.69
C GLU A 188 -20.80 -3.25 7.94
N ASP A 189 -20.52 -4.34 7.23
CA ASP A 189 -19.33 -4.44 6.38
C ASP A 189 -19.43 -3.50 5.19
N ARG A 190 -20.58 -3.54 4.53
CA ARG A 190 -20.85 -2.72 3.35
C ARG A 190 -20.78 -1.24 3.72
N GLU A 191 -21.36 -0.84 4.86
CA GLU A 191 -21.25 0.52 5.38
C GLU A 191 -19.79 0.97 5.57
N ILE A 192 -18.93 0.10 6.13
CA ILE A 192 -17.52 0.44 6.36
C ILE A 192 -16.77 0.54 5.03
N LEU A 193 -17.01 -0.38 4.10
CA LEU A 193 -16.43 -0.30 2.77
C LEU A 193 -16.92 0.96 2.01
N ASP A 194 -18.20 1.31 2.14
CA ASP A 194 -18.78 2.53 1.54
C ASP A 194 -18.14 3.80 2.11
N LEU A 195 -17.78 3.79 3.39
CA LEU A 195 -17.01 4.86 4.02
C LEU A 195 -15.56 4.91 3.52
N LEU A 196 -14.92 3.75 3.34
CA LEU A 196 -13.52 3.66 2.92
C LEU A 196 -13.32 4.05 1.45
N ILE A 197 -14.11 3.47 0.54
CA ILE A 197 -13.87 3.48 -0.91
C ILE A 197 -13.60 4.88 -1.49
N PRO A 198 -14.39 5.94 -1.18
CA PRO A 198 -14.15 7.28 -1.73
C PRO A 198 -12.82 7.91 -1.30
N ARG A 199 -12.19 7.40 -0.23
CA ARG A 199 -10.93 7.92 0.34
C ARG A 199 -9.70 7.19 -0.15
N VAL A 200 -9.87 6.09 -0.90
CA VAL A 200 -8.75 5.29 -1.39
C VAL A 200 -8.07 6.02 -2.55
N THR A 201 -6.78 6.27 -2.44
CA THR A 201 -5.99 6.88 -3.52
C THR A 201 -4.80 6.06 -3.99
N HIS A 202 -4.54 4.93 -3.33
CA HIS A 202 -3.58 3.91 -3.74
C HIS A 202 -4.09 2.53 -3.34
N ILE A 203 -3.81 1.49 -4.13
CA ILE A 203 -4.29 0.12 -3.87
C ILE A 203 -3.09 -0.81 -3.71
N HIS A 204 -3.02 -1.53 -2.59
CA HIS A 204 -2.18 -2.71 -2.47
C HIS A 204 -3.06 -3.93 -2.79
N ALA A 205 -2.82 -4.49 -3.98
CA ALA A 205 -3.67 -5.47 -4.63
C ALA A 205 -3.17 -6.90 -4.42
N ARG A 206 -2.96 -7.29 -3.16
CA ARG A 206 -2.78 -8.69 -2.79
C ARG A 206 -4.11 -9.32 -2.36
N ILE A 207 -4.34 -10.55 -2.76
CA ILE A 207 -5.47 -11.36 -2.28
C ILE A 207 -5.02 -12.06 -1.01
N GLY A 208 -5.75 -11.84 0.08
CA GLY A 208 -5.64 -12.62 1.31
C GLY A 208 -6.76 -13.67 1.40
N THR A 209 -6.70 -14.48 2.46
CA THR A 209 -7.76 -15.37 2.91
C THR A 209 -8.20 -14.97 4.31
N THR A 210 -9.25 -15.59 4.82
CA THR A 210 -9.70 -15.38 6.21
C THR A 210 -8.65 -15.80 7.25
N GLN A 211 -7.58 -16.49 6.85
CA GLN A 211 -6.54 -17.04 7.74
C GLN A 211 -5.11 -16.61 7.37
N SER A 212 -4.92 -15.88 6.26
CA SER A 212 -3.61 -15.37 5.83
C SER A 212 -3.76 -14.08 5.03
N SER A 213 -2.86 -13.09 5.21
CA SER A 213 -2.95 -11.83 4.44
C SER A 213 -2.53 -12.01 2.99
N GLN A 214 -2.08 -13.19 2.61
CA GLN A 214 -1.62 -13.48 1.28
C GLN A 214 -1.95 -14.94 0.93
N CYS A 215 -2.70 -15.12 -0.16
CA CYS A 215 -2.88 -16.43 -0.75
C CYS A 215 -1.65 -16.79 -1.61
N ALA A 216 -1.33 -18.07 -1.69
CA ALA A 216 -0.22 -18.57 -2.49
C ALA A 216 -0.51 -18.48 -4.00
N GLU A 217 -1.76 -18.70 -4.37
CA GLU A 217 -2.16 -18.98 -5.75
C GLU A 217 -3.55 -18.39 -6.04
N PRO A 218 -3.66 -17.08 -6.30
CA PRO A 218 -4.95 -16.39 -6.42
C PRO A 218 -5.90 -16.95 -7.49
N GLU A 219 -5.37 -17.63 -8.51
CA GLU A 219 -6.17 -18.19 -9.60
C GLU A 219 -6.65 -19.63 -9.34
N ASP A 220 -6.17 -20.29 -8.28
CA ASP A 220 -6.66 -21.61 -7.90
C ASP A 220 -8.16 -21.53 -7.55
N PRO A 221 -9.01 -22.44 -8.08
CA PRO A 221 -10.43 -22.48 -7.78
C PRO A 221 -10.79 -22.51 -6.29
N VAL A 222 -9.89 -22.98 -5.41
CA VAL A 222 -10.11 -22.98 -3.96
C VAL A 222 -10.23 -21.57 -3.37
N PHE A 223 -9.59 -20.57 -3.97
CA PHE A 223 -9.63 -19.16 -3.53
C PHE A 223 -10.64 -18.32 -4.31
N LYS A 224 -11.60 -18.97 -5.00
CA LYS A 224 -12.56 -18.28 -5.86
C LYS A 224 -13.32 -17.19 -5.10
N GLU A 225 -13.80 -17.49 -3.89
CA GLU A 225 -14.60 -16.57 -3.09
C GLU A 225 -13.78 -15.34 -2.66
N GLU A 226 -12.55 -15.56 -2.18
CA GLU A 226 -11.60 -14.48 -1.86
C GLU A 226 -11.31 -13.62 -3.10
N ARG A 227 -10.94 -14.26 -4.22
CA ARG A 227 -10.62 -13.56 -5.46
C ARG A 227 -11.78 -12.68 -5.92
N GLU A 228 -12.99 -13.24 -5.98
CA GLU A 228 -14.15 -12.48 -6.42
C GLU A 228 -14.50 -11.33 -5.46
N PHE A 229 -14.33 -11.50 -4.14
CA PHE A 229 -14.50 -10.43 -3.17
C PHE A 229 -13.53 -9.26 -3.43
N PHE A 230 -12.22 -9.55 -3.53
CA PHE A 230 -11.20 -8.51 -3.75
C PHE A 230 -11.39 -7.81 -5.09
N GLU A 231 -11.70 -8.56 -6.16
CA GLU A 231 -11.95 -7.98 -7.48
C GLU A 231 -13.18 -7.05 -7.47
N ARG A 232 -14.31 -7.49 -6.89
CA ARG A 232 -15.49 -6.63 -6.74
C ARG A 232 -15.15 -5.35 -5.97
N LEU A 233 -14.38 -5.47 -4.89
CA LEU A 233 -13.98 -4.31 -4.09
C LEU A 233 -13.07 -3.35 -4.88
N TRP A 234 -12.04 -3.86 -5.54
CA TRP A 234 -11.13 -3.03 -6.32
C TRP A 234 -11.82 -2.36 -7.49
N LEU A 235 -12.74 -3.04 -8.18
CA LEU A 235 -13.55 -2.43 -9.23
C LEU A 235 -14.40 -1.27 -8.70
N ARG A 236 -14.97 -1.40 -7.50
CA ARG A 236 -15.70 -0.29 -6.85
C ARG A 236 -14.76 0.88 -6.51
N ILE A 237 -13.54 0.61 -6.06
CA ILE A 237 -12.51 1.63 -5.81
C ILE A 237 -12.11 2.33 -7.10
N VAL A 238 -11.80 1.57 -8.16
CA VAL A 238 -11.42 2.09 -9.48
C VAL A 238 -12.53 3.00 -10.03
N LYS A 239 -13.79 2.56 -9.96
CA LYS A 239 -14.95 3.33 -10.42
C LYS A 239 -15.23 4.58 -9.57
N ALA A 240 -14.97 4.54 -8.26
CA ALA A 240 -15.07 5.73 -7.42
C ALA A 240 -13.96 6.72 -7.75
N ARG A 241 -12.71 6.24 -7.84
CA ARG A 241 -11.53 7.07 -8.07
C ARG A 241 -11.51 7.71 -9.46
N SER A 242 -12.04 7.02 -10.48
CA SER A 242 -12.12 7.53 -11.85
C SER A 242 -13.00 8.78 -12.01
N LYS A 243 -13.88 9.05 -11.04
CA LYS A 243 -14.71 10.27 -11.02
C LYS A 243 -13.95 11.50 -10.52
N ASP A 244 -12.96 11.29 -9.67
CA ASP A 244 -12.28 12.36 -8.91
C ASP A 244 -10.79 12.48 -9.24
N SER A 245 -10.29 11.69 -10.20
CA SER A 245 -8.87 11.65 -10.58
C SER A 245 -8.64 11.00 -11.92
N ASP A 246 -7.77 11.61 -12.73
CA ASP A 246 -7.24 11.01 -13.96
C ASP A 246 -6.13 9.97 -13.68
N LEU A 247 -5.72 9.75 -12.43
CA LEU A 247 -4.70 8.77 -12.06
C LEU A 247 -5.20 7.80 -10.98
N ILE A 248 -5.01 6.51 -11.25
CA ILE A 248 -5.17 5.40 -10.31
C ILE A 248 -3.84 4.65 -10.24
N THR A 249 -3.38 4.32 -9.03
CA THR A 249 -2.13 3.59 -8.84
C THR A 249 -2.36 2.34 -7.99
N PHE A 250 -1.68 1.25 -8.34
CA PHE A 250 -1.75 0.02 -7.54
C PHE A 250 -0.43 -0.77 -7.56
N VAL A 251 -0.26 -1.61 -6.54
CA VAL A 251 0.88 -2.52 -6.35
C VAL A 251 0.33 -3.93 -6.08
N PRO A 252 0.63 -4.96 -6.89
CA PRO A 252 0.36 -6.35 -6.52
C PRO A 252 1.38 -6.79 -5.46
N GLU A 253 1.14 -6.41 -4.21
CA GLU A 253 2.11 -6.44 -3.11
C GLU A 253 2.24 -7.84 -2.45
N TYR A 254 2.67 -8.84 -3.22
CA TYR A 254 2.99 -10.16 -2.70
C TYR A 254 4.42 -10.20 -2.13
N GLY A 255 4.50 -10.33 -0.82
CA GLY A 255 5.76 -10.32 -0.05
C GLY A 255 6.36 -11.71 0.17
N PRO A 256 7.63 -11.79 0.61
CA PRO A 256 8.31 -13.04 0.94
C PRO A 256 7.75 -13.70 2.22
N TYR A 257 8.28 -14.87 2.59
CA TYR A 257 8.02 -15.50 3.88
C TYR A 257 8.26 -14.50 5.05
N PRO A 258 7.41 -14.47 6.10
CA PRO A 258 6.34 -15.42 6.43
C PRO A 258 4.99 -15.14 5.75
N TYR A 259 4.87 -14.11 4.92
CA TYR A 259 3.60 -13.77 4.26
C TYR A 259 3.28 -14.74 3.13
N HIS A 260 4.27 -15.06 2.29
CA HIS A 260 4.07 -16.08 1.27
C HIS A 260 4.12 -17.48 1.88
N PRO A 261 3.11 -18.35 1.61
CA PRO A 261 3.11 -19.71 2.13
C PRO A 261 4.33 -20.51 1.69
N TYR A 262 4.98 -21.16 2.64
CA TYR A 262 6.11 -22.06 2.37
C TYR A 262 5.66 -23.23 1.48
N GLY A 263 6.50 -23.62 0.51
CA GLY A 263 6.21 -24.71 -0.42
C GLY A 263 5.27 -24.34 -1.57
N SER A 264 4.95 -23.06 -1.76
CA SER A 264 4.19 -22.58 -2.91
C SER A 264 4.93 -22.88 -4.23
N VAL A 265 4.17 -23.24 -5.27
CA VAL A 265 4.71 -23.57 -6.61
C VAL A 265 5.34 -22.34 -7.25
N ARG A 266 4.63 -21.21 -7.21
CA ARG A 266 5.11 -19.91 -7.65
C ARG A 266 5.75 -19.18 -6.48
N THR A 267 6.78 -18.39 -6.76
CA THR A 267 7.34 -17.46 -5.77
C THR A 267 6.42 -16.26 -5.62
N HIS A 268 6.55 -15.53 -4.50
CA HIS A 268 5.78 -14.30 -4.28
C HIS A 268 5.97 -13.30 -5.44
N GLY A 269 7.17 -13.25 -6.03
CA GLY A 269 7.43 -12.40 -7.18
C GLY A 269 6.71 -12.82 -8.46
N GLN A 270 6.65 -14.12 -8.74
CA GLN A 270 5.88 -14.66 -9.86
C GLN A 270 4.37 -14.41 -9.71
N VAL A 271 3.85 -14.52 -8.49
CA VAL A 271 2.45 -14.19 -8.19
C VAL A 271 2.20 -12.69 -8.39
N ALA A 272 3.06 -11.83 -7.85
CA ALA A 272 2.95 -10.37 -8.04
C ALA A 272 2.96 -9.96 -9.52
N ASP A 273 3.87 -10.53 -10.32
CA ASP A 273 4.01 -10.14 -11.73
C ASP A 273 2.80 -10.60 -12.56
N SER A 274 2.31 -11.82 -12.33
CA SER A 274 1.14 -12.37 -13.03
C SER A 274 -0.17 -11.69 -12.63
N GLU A 275 -0.44 -11.53 -11.32
CA GLU A 275 -1.61 -10.78 -10.83
C GLU A 275 -1.56 -9.33 -11.26
N GLY A 276 -0.37 -8.73 -11.26
CA GLY A 276 -0.17 -7.40 -11.78
C GLY A 276 -0.66 -7.23 -13.21
N ALA A 277 -0.37 -8.19 -14.10
CA ALA A 277 -0.82 -8.14 -15.49
C ALA A 277 -2.33 -8.37 -15.62
N ARG A 278 -2.85 -9.34 -14.86
CA ARG A 278 -4.27 -9.67 -14.85
C ARG A 278 -5.14 -8.52 -14.33
N LEU A 279 -4.75 -7.92 -13.21
CA LEU A 279 -5.48 -6.83 -12.56
C LEU A 279 -5.38 -5.51 -13.34
N GLN A 280 -4.24 -5.21 -13.99
CA GLN A 280 -4.15 -4.05 -14.89
C GLN A 280 -5.24 -4.13 -15.96
N LYS A 281 -5.36 -5.29 -16.63
CA LYS A 281 -6.38 -5.51 -17.66
C LYS A 281 -7.78 -5.40 -17.09
N LEU A 282 -8.05 -6.05 -15.95
CA LEU A 282 -9.35 -5.98 -15.27
C LEU A 282 -9.77 -4.53 -14.98
N PHE A 283 -8.87 -3.72 -14.44
CA PHE A 283 -9.16 -2.33 -14.10
C PHE A 283 -9.37 -1.47 -15.35
N GLU A 284 -8.54 -1.64 -16.39
CA GLU A 284 -8.69 -0.91 -17.65
C GLU A 284 -10.00 -1.25 -18.38
N ASP A 285 -10.39 -2.52 -18.41
CA ASP A 285 -11.63 -2.96 -19.04
C ASP A 285 -12.85 -2.38 -18.32
N SER A 286 -12.81 -2.29 -16.97
CA SER A 286 -13.89 -1.68 -16.17
C SER A 286 -14.13 -0.19 -16.39
N LEU A 287 -13.19 0.51 -17.04
CA LEU A 287 -13.32 1.94 -17.37
C LEU A 287 -13.83 2.18 -18.79
N LYS A 288 -13.98 1.13 -19.60
CA LYS A 288 -14.53 1.21 -20.96
C LYS A 288 -16.05 1.02 -20.98
N GLU A 289 -16.61 0.44 -19.92
CA GLU A 289 -18.04 0.20 -19.67
C GLU A 289 -18.76 1.43 -19.13
#